data_AF-A0A2S6SSJ9-F1
#
_entry.id   AF-A0A2S6SSJ9-F1
#
_cell.length_a   1.000
_cell.length_b   1.000
_cell.length_c   1.000
_cell.angle_alpha   90.00
_cell.angle_beta   90.00
_cell.angle_gamma   90.00
#
_symmetry.space_group_name_H-M   'P 1'
#
loop_
_entity.id
_entity.type
_entity.pdbx_description
1 polymer ?
#
loop_
_entity_poly.entity_id
_entity_poly.type
_entity_poly.pdbx_seq_one_letter_code
_entity_poly.pdbx_strand_id
1 'polypeptide(L)'
;MYFNEILIFLANNNFDYKFIILFYVISVILLSLPIPYTFIIIVNVYVFGWYGFFVVLLSIPIGSILTYYYVKQFYYLIKKISFFKNKTINNKFFENIYFLIIARATMPFFLVSLAMSLFNISIKKYLLITVFGTFTNVLLVSIIVEEIRNTIIKYEDIIIDFKDPKFIVPLLILFMLIFLTNYYKKKFKLK
;
A
#
# COMPACT_ATOMS: atom_id res chain seq x y z
N MET A 1 -22.81 22.12 11.43
CA MET A 1 -22.19 22.22 12.77
C MET A 1 -21.03 21.23 12.90
N TYR A 2 -21.27 19.91 12.81
CA TYR A 2 -20.21 18.87 12.90
C TYR A 2 -19.07 18.94 11.88
N PHE A 3 -19.34 19.36 10.63
CA PHE A 3 -18.29 19.43 9.60
C PHE A 3 -17.20 20.46 9.93
N ASN A 4 -17.61 21.62 10.47
CA ASN A 4 -16.66 22.66 10.89
C ASN A 4 -15.85 22.20 12.10
N GLU A 5 -16.46 21.46 13.04
CA GLU A 5 -15.75 20.87 14.18
C GLU A 5 -14.70 19.84 13.74
N ILE A 6 -15.02 19.00 12.75
CA ILE A 6 -14.08 18.05 12.17
C ILE A 6 -12.91 18.80 11.49
N LEU A 7 -13.21 19.84 10.71
CA LEU A 7 -12.16 20.65 10.07
C LEU A 7 -11.27 21.36 11.10
N ILE A 8 -11.84 21.88 12.19
CA ILE A 8 -11.09 22.51 13.29
C ILE A 8 -10.22 21.48 14.00
N PHE A 9 -10.74 20.27 14.28
CA PHE A 9 -9.96 19.19 14.87
C PHE A 9 -8.80 18.75 13.97
N LEU A 10 -9.06 18.63 12.67
CA LEU A 10 -8.08 18.25 11.67
C LEU A 10 -6.98 19.33 11.55
N ALA A 11 -7.35 20.60 11.47
CA ALA A 11 -6.41 21.73 11.43
C ALA A 11 -5.58 21.88 12.71
N ASN A 12 -6.18 21.65 13.87
CA ASN A 12 -5.54 21.80 15.19
C ASN A 12 -5.11 20.46 15.80
N ASN A 13 -4.77 19.47 14.97
CA ASN A 13 -4.23 18.23 15.51
C ASN A 13 -2.90 18.53 16.23
N ASN A 14 -2.70 17.93 17.40
CA ASN A 14 -1.49 18.10 18.22
C ASN A 14 -0.53 16.90 18.11
N PHE A 15 -0.65 16.11 17.04
CA PHE A 15 0.19 14.93 16.85
C PHE A 15 1.56 15.34 16.32
N ASP A 16 2.52 15.42 17.23
CA ASP A 16 3.91 15.73 16.92
C ASP A 16 4.73 14.46 16.55
N TYR A 17 5.94 14.64 16.04
CA TYR A 17 6.85 13.57 15.58
C TYR A 17 7.15 12.48 16.63
N LYS A 18 6.93 12.77 17.91
CA LYS A 18 7.02 11.80 19.01
C LYS A 18 6.09 10.59 18.82
N PHE A 19 4.99 10.76 18.08
CA PHE A 19 4.02 9.70 17.80
C PHE A 19 4.32 8.87 16.55
N ILE A 20 5.40 9.17 15.80
CA ILE A 20 5.74 8.46 14.55
C ILE A 20 5.83 6.94 14.78
N ILE A 21 6.50 6.50 15.84
CA ILE A 21 6.69 5.06 16.10
C ILE A 21 5.35 4.39 16.40
N LEU A 22 4.48 5.05 17.16
CA LEU A 22 3.14 4.54 17.45
C LEU A 22 2.33 4.38 16.16
N PHE A 23 2.31 5.40 15.31
CA PHE A 23 1.61 5.36 14.03
C PHE A 23 2.19 4.33 13.07
N TYR A 24 3.50 4.13 13.08
CA TYR A 24 4.15 3.06 12.34
C TYR A 24 3.69 1.67 12.80
N VAL A 25 3.67 1.42 14.12
CA VAL A 25 3.19 0.14 14.68
C VAL A 25 1.72 -0.08 14.35
N ILE A 26 0.87 0.93 14.54
CA ILE A 26 -0.55 0.87 14.16
C ILE A 26 -0.68 0.58 12.67
N SER A 27 0.09 1.24 11.81
CA SER A 27 0.06 1.03 10.36
C SER A 27 0.42 -0.39 9.98
N VAL A 28 1.46 -0.97 10.60
CA VAL A 28 1.83 -2.38 10.40
C VAL A 28 0.67 -3.32 10.78
N ILE A 29 0.03 -3.09 11.92
CA ILE A 29 -1.11 -3.91 12.38
C ILE A 29 -2.27 -3.77 11.40
N LEU A 30 -2.67 -2.54 11.05
CA LEU A 30 -3.82 -2.31 10.17
C LEU A 30 -3.58 -2.84 8.75
N LEU A 31 -2.36 -2.71 8.22
CA LEU A 31 -1.97 -3.28 6.93
C LEU A 31 -2.02 -4.82 6.94
N SER A 32 -1.84 -5.45 8.10
CA SER A 32 -1.92 -6.90 8.22
C SER A 32 -3.36 -7.44 8.13
N LEU A 33 -4.34 -6.57 8.39
CA LEU A 33 -5.77 -6.84 8.46
C LEU A 33 -6.49 -6.49 7.14
N PRO A 34 -7.74 -6.94 6.92
CA PRO A 34 -8.55 -6.60 5.74
C PRO A 34 -9.09 -5.16 5.78
N ILE A 35 -8.21 -4.19 6.05
CA ILE A 35 -8.55 -2.78 6.15
C ILE A 35 -8.10 -2.08 4.85
N PRO A 36 -8.91 -1.16 4.29
CA PRO A 36 -8.49 -0.39 3.13
C PRO A 36 -7.25 0.44 3.47
N TYR A 37 -6.11 0.07 2.89
CA TYR A 37 -4.82 0.70 3.18
C TYR A 37 -4.76 2.18 2.76
N THR A 38 -5.68 2.63 1.90
CA THR A 38 -5.87 4.04 1.56
C THR A 38 -6.17 4.89 2.80
N PHE A 39 -6.95 4.39 3.75
CA PHE A 39 -7.19 5.09 5.02
C PHE A 39 -5.89 5.24 5.82
N ILE A 40 -5.04 4.22 5.79
CA ILE A 40 -3.73 4.24 6.47
C ILE A 40 -2.84 5.31 5.85
N ILE A 41 -2.82 5.42 4.51
CA ILE A 41 -2.09 6.48 3.80
C ILE A 41 -2.63 7.86 4.21
N ILE A 42 -3.94 8.07 4.11
CA ILE A 42 -4.59 9.35 4.41
C ILE A 42 -4.26 9.79 5.83
N VAL A 43 -4.47 8.93 6.82
CA VAL A 43 -4.24 9.29 8.23
C VAL A 43 -2.77 9.64 8.49
N ASN A 44 -1.82 8.82 8.03
CA ASN A 44 -0.40 9.09 8.30
C ASN A 44 0.11 10.35 7.60
N VAL A 45 -0.26 10.56 6.34
CA VAL A 45 0.19 11.72 5.57
C VAL A 45 -0.52 12.99 6.02
N TYR A 46 -1.80 12.89 6.40
CA TYR A 46 -2.50 14.02 6.98
C TYR A 46 -1.84 14.48 8.29
N VAL A 47 -1.38 13.53 9.13
CA VAL A 47 -0.77 13.86 10.41
C VAL A 47 0.67 14.33 10.28
N PHE A 48 1.52 13.63 9.51
CA PHE A 48 2.97 13.86 9.49
C PHE A 48 3.53 14.29 8.12
N GLY A 49 2.68 14.41 7.12
CA GLY A 49 3.08 14.76 5.76
C GLY A 49 3.97 13.75 5.06
N TRP A 50 5.07 14.25 4.50
CA TRP A 50 6.07 13.40 3.87
C TRP A 50 6.67 12.37 4.82
N TYR A 51 6.78 12.66 6.12
CA TYR A 51 7.16 11.64 7.09
C TYR A 51 6.11 10.54 7.19
N GLY A 52 4.82 10.88 7.07
CA GLY A 52 3.71 9.95 6.98
C GLY A 52 3.79 9.03 5.76
N PHE A 53 4.23 9.56 4.61
CA PHE A 53 4.52 8.75 3.42
C PHE A 53 5.59 7.68 3.72
N PHE A 54 6.71 8.06 4.35
CA PHE A 54 7.76 7.11 4.71
C PHE A 54 7.31 6.09 5.75
N VAL A 55 6.52 6.51 6.75
CA VAL A 55 5.92 5.62 7.75
C VAL A 55 5.15 4.50 7.03
N VAL A 56 4.23 4.87 6.14
CA VAL A 56 3.41 3.89 5.41
C VAL A 56 4.26 3.00 4.52
N LEU A 57 5.21 3.59 3.78
CA LEU A 57 6.07 2.85 2.86
C LEU A 57 6.90 1.79 3.60
N LEU A 58 7.41 2.11 4.78
CA LEU A 58 8.17 1.18 5.63
C LEU A 58 7.26 0.14 6.31
N SER A 59 6.02 0.50 6.64
CA SER A 59 5.07 -0.43 7.25
C SER A 59 4.57 -1.50 6.26
N ILE A 60 4.46 -1.19 4.96
CA ILE A 60 3.93 -2.10 3.93
C ILE A 60 4.64 -3.45 3.87
N PRO A 61 5.99 -3.54 3.76
CA PRO A 61 6.69 -4.81 3.77
C PRO A 61 6.34 -5.66 4.99
N ILE A 62 6.37 -5.07 6.18
CA ILE A 62 6.22 -5.81 7.44
C ILE A 62 4.77 -6.25 7.65
N GLY A 63 3.81 -5.33 7.45
CA GLY A 63 2.39 -5.67 7.49
C GLY A 63 2.02 -6.75 6.48
N SER A 64 2.57 -6.68 5.26
CA SER A 64 2.33 -7.68 4.23
C SER A 64 2.90 -9.07 4.56
N ILE A 65 4.04 -9.13 5.26
CA ILE A 65 4.64 -10.38 5.74
C ILE A 65 3.73 -11.03 6.78
N LEU A 66 3.21 -10.24 7.73
CA LEU A 66 2.27 -10.73 8.74
C LEU A 66 1.03 -11.34 8.07
N THR A 67 0.42 -10.64 7.11
CA THR A 67 -0.70 -11.20 6.32
C THR A 67 -0.32 -12.50 5.62
N TYR A 68 0.87 -12.54 5.00
CA TYR A 68 1.34 -13.72 4.27
C TYR A 68 1.40 -14.96 5.18
N TYR A 69 1.94 -14.82 6.39
CA TYR A 69 2.03 -15.93 7.34
C TYR A 69 0.66 -16.33 7.90
N TYR A 70 -0.14 -15.35 8.35
CA TYR A 70 -1.47 -15.62 8.90
C TYR A 70 -2.39 -16.31 7.89
N VAL A 71 -2.45 -15.83 6.64
CA VAL A 71 -3.30 -16.42 5.60
C VAL A 71 -2.84 -17.83 5.26
N LYS A 72 -1.52 -18.04 5.14
CA LYS A 72 -0.97 -19.36 4.84
C LYS A 72 -1.29 -20.37 5.95
N GLN A 73 -1.15 -19.96 7.21
CA GLN A 73 -1.49 -20.77 8.37
C GLN A 73 -2.99 -21.10 8.38
N PHE A 74 -3.84 -20.11 8.16
CA PHE A 74 -5.29 -20.29 8.11
C PHE A 74 -5.72 -21.22 6.97
N TYR A 75 -5.10 -21.10 5.81
CA TYR A 75 -5.34 -22.00 4.67
C TYR A 75 -4.97 -23.45 5.01
N TYR A 76 -3.84 -23.69 5.68
CA TYR A 76 -3.48 -25.04 6.14
C TYR A 76 -4.51 -25.61 7.12
N LEU A 77 -5.10 -24.79 7.99
CA LEU A 77 -6.16 -25.21 8.90
C LEU A 77 -7.45 -25.56 8.13
N ILE A 78 -7.87 -24.72 7.20
CA ILE A 78 -9.08 -24.98 6.39
C ILE A 78 -8.93 -26.24 5.55
N LYS A 79 -7.76 -26.47 4.95
CA LYS A 79 -7.53 -27.65 4.10
C LYS A 79 -7.64 -28.99 4.85
N LYS A 80 -7.51 -28.97 6.19
CA LYS A 80 -7.76 -30.16 7.04
C LYS A 80 -9.25 -30.51 7.13
N ILE A 81 -10.14 -29.56 6.85
CA ILE A 81 -11.60 -29.77 6.83
C ILE A 81 -11.98 -30.51 5.54
N SER A 82 -12.70 -31.62 5.67
CA SER A 82 -13.02 -32.56 4.57
C SER A 82 -13.69 -31.90 3.36
N PHE A 83 -14.47 -30.83 3.57
CA PHE A 83 -15.18 -30.11 2.52
C PHE A 83 -14.26 -29.37 1.53
N PHE A 84 -13.07 -28.94 1.97
CA PHE A 84 -12.16 -28.10 1.18
C PHE A 84 -10.97 -28.86 0.58
N LYS A 85 -10.98 -30.20 0.64
CA LYS A 85 -9.77 -31.03 0.43
C LYS A 85 -9.19 -31.01 -0.99
N ASN A 86 -9.94 -30.60 -2.02
CA ASN A 86 -9.66 -31.03 -3.40
C ASN A 86 -9.47 -29.95 -4.49
N LYS A 87 -9.26 -28.67 -4.16
CA LYS A 87 -8.94 -27.67 -5.21
C LYS A 87 -7.48 -27.25 -5.16
N THR A 88 -6.64 -27.92 -5.95
CA THR A 88 -5.33 -27.39 -6.35
C THR A 88 -5.55 -26.28 -7.37
N ILE A 89 -5.43 -25.03 -6.93
CA ILE A 89 -5.51 -23.88 -7.85
C ILE A 89 -4.13 -23.73 -8.48
N ASN A 90 -3.93 -24.34 -9.65
CA ASN A 90 -2.71 -24.14 -10.43
C ASN A 90 -3.00 -23.09 -11.51
N ASN A 91 -2.63 -21.84 -11.25
CA ASN A 91 -2.88 -20.75 -12.18
C ASN A 91 -1.55 -20.16 -12.69
N LYS A 92 -1.29 -20.33 -13.99
CA LYS A 92 -0.15 -19.75 -14.71
C LYS A 92 -0.08 -18.21 -14.58
N PHE A 93 -1.20 -17.56 -14.24
CA PHE A 93 -1.26 -16.13 -13.94
C PHE A 93 -0.28 -15.69 -12.83
N PHE A 94 -0.07 -16.53 -11.82
CA PHE A 94 0.81 -16.22 -10.67
C PHE A 94 2.30 -16.47 -10.96
N GLU A 95 2.63 -17.04 -12.11
CA GLU A 95 4.02 -17.20 -12.53
C GLU A 95 4.60 -15.87 -12.99
N ASN A 96 3.80 -15.04 -13.66
CA ASN A 96 4.25 -13.79 -14.23
C ASN A 96 4.21 -12.63 -13.22
N ILE A 97 5.40 -12.13 -12.84
CA ILE A 97 5.57 -10.99 -11.93
C ILE A 97 4.81 -9.74 -12.41
N TYR A 98 4.72 -9.50 -13.72
CA TYR A 98 4.08 -8.29 -14.25
C TYR A 98 2.59 -8.24 -13.96
N PHE A 99 1.90 -9.35 -14.19
CA PHE A 99 0.48 -9.45 -13.88
C PHE A 99 0.23 -9.27 -12.39
N LEU A 100 1.15 -9.73 -11.53
CA LEU A 100 1.05 -9.54 -10.10
C LEU A 100 1.32 -8.11 -9.64
N ILE A 101 2.24 -7.39 -10.29
CA ILE A 101 2.49 -5.95 -10.03
C ILE A 101 1.28 -5.13 -10.47
N ILE A 102 0.75 -5.38 -11.67
CA ILE A 102 -0.45 -4.70 -12.18
C ILE A 102 -1.64 -5.01 -11.26
N ALA A 103 -1.86 -6.28 -10.92
CA ALA A 103 -2.92 -6.65 -9.98
C ALA A 103 -2.73 -5.95 -8.63
N ARG A 104 -1.49 -5.85 -8.12
CA ARG A 104 -1.21 -5.14 -6.87
C ARG A 104 -1.52 -3.65 -6.95
N ALA A 105 -1.28 -3.02 -8.09
CA ALA A 105 -1.56 -1.60 -8.30
C ALA A 105 -3.06 -1.30 -8.45
N THR A 106 -3.83 -2.22 -9.05
CA THR A 106 -5.26 -2.00 -9.39
C THR A 106 -6.25 -2.60 -8.41
N MET A 107 -5.90 -3.69 -7.72
CA MET A 107 -6.79 -4.41 -6.82
C MET A 107 -6.55 -4.05 -5.35
N PRO A 108 -7.56 -4.24 -4.47
CA PRO A 108 -7.41 -3.99 -3.04
C PRO A 108 -6.23 -4.76 -2.42
N PHE A 109 -5.43 -4.06 -1.61
CA PHE A 109 -4.19 -4.57 -1.01
C PHE A 109 -4.35 -5.95 -0.37
N PHE A 110 -5.38 -6.12 0.47
CA PHE A 110 -5.62 -7.36 1.18
C PHE A 110 -5.90 -8.54 0.23
N LEU A 111 -6.72 -8.33 -0.82
CA LEU A 111 -7.09 -9.39 -1.75
C LEU A 111 -5.89 -9.95 -2.51
N VAL A 112 -5.00 -9.06 -2.98
CA VAL A 112 -3.80 -9.50 -3.70
C VAL A 112 -2.82 -10.18 -2.74
N SER A 113 -2.74 -9.74 -1.48
CA SER A 113 -1.92 -10.41 -0.45
C SER A 113 -2.43 -11.81 -0.11
N LEU A 114 -3.75 -11.95 0.01
CA LEU A 114 -4.42 -13.22 0.20
C LEU A 114 -4.15 -14.15 -0.98
N ALA A 115 -4.37 -13.69 -2.22
CA ALA A 115 -4.10 -14.49 -3.40
C ALA A 115 -2.63 -14.96 -3.42
N MET A 116 -1.67 -14.03 -3.34
CA MET A 116 -0.25 -14.39 -3.45
C MET A 116 0.24 -15.35 -2.36
N SER A 117 -0.29 -15.25 -1.14
CA SER A 117 0.05 -16.16 -0.05
C SER A 117 -0.50 -17.58 -0.25
N LEU A 118 -1.66 -17.73 -0.92
CA LEU A 118 -2.22 -19.03 -1.27
C LEU A 118 -1.48 -19.71 -2.43
N PHE A 119 -0.94 -18.94 -3.39
CA PHE A 119 -0.27 -19.46 -4.59
C PHE A 119 1.21 -19.83 -4.39
N ASN A 120 1.68 -20.03 -3.15
CA ASN A 120 3.04 -20.50 -2.84
C ASN A 120 4.17 -19.66 -3.47
N ILE A 121 3.93 -18.36 -3.70
CA ILE A 121 4.96 -17.44 -4.17
C ILE A 121 6.04 -17.26 -3.09
N SER A 122 7.31 -17.23 -3.49
CA SER A 122 8.40 -17.01 -2.54
C SER A 122 8.29 -15.64 -1.85
N ILE A 123 8.60 -15.57 -0.55
CA ILE A 123 8.52 -14.33 0.24
C ILE A 123 9.29 -13.18 -0.42
N LYS A 124 10.45 -13.46 -1.02
CA LYS A 124 11.25 -12.46 -1.74
C LYS A 124 10.49 -11.87 -2.93
N LYS A 125 9.86 -12.72 -3.76
CA LYS A 125 9.06 -12.29 -4.92
C LYS A 125 7.80 -11.54 -4.47
N TYR A 126 7.14 -12.04 -3.43
CA TYR A 126 5.98 -11.38 -2.82
C TYR A 126 6.30 -9.97 -2.30
N LEU A 127 7.41 -9.80 -1.58
CA LEU A 127 7.85 -8.50 -1.06
C LEU A 127 8.18 -7.52 -2.18
N LEU A 128 8.91 -7.97 -3.21
CA LEU A 128 9.24 -7.15 -4.37
C LEU A 128 7.96 -6.63 -5.04
N ILE A 129 7.02 -7.54 -5.35
CA ILE A 129 5.74 -7.16 -5.97
C ILE A 129 4.97 -6.20 -5.07
N THR A 130 4.96 -6.44 -3.76
CA THR A 130 4.21 -5.61 -2.82
C THR A 130 4.79 -4.21 -2.71
N VAL A 131 6.11 -4.06 -2.56
CA VAL A 131 6.76 -2.74 -2.51
C VAL A 131 6.56 -1.98 -3.81
N PHE A 132 6.96 -2.56 -4.95
CA PHE A 132 6.88 -1.84 -6.22
C PHE A 132 5.45 -1.62 -6.71
N GLY A 133 4.56 -2.59 -6.50
CA GLY A 133 3.17 -2.50 -6.93
C GLY A 133 2.33 -1.53 -6.10
N THR A 134 2.72 -1.26 -4.84
CA THR A 134 2.01 -0.29 -3.99
C THR A 134 2.67 1.09 -3.96
N PHE A 135 3.98 1.18 -4.20
CA PHE A 135 4.76 2.42 -4.12
C PHE A 135 4.07 3.58 -4.83
N THR A 136 3.67 3.38 -6.09
CA THR A 136 3.03 4.45 -6.85
C THR A 136 1.73 4.92 -6.21
N ASN A 137 0.87 4.00 -5.79
CA ASN A 137 -0.43 4.36 -5.25
C ASN A 137 -0.24 5.11 -3.92
N VAL A 138 0.67 4.64 -3.06
CA VAL A 138 1.07 5.35 -1.85
C VAL A 138 1.55 6.76 -2.18
N LEU A 139 2.44 6.91 -3.15
CA LEU A 139 3.02 8.20 -3.53
C LEU A 139 1.97 9.17 -4.10
N LEU A 140 1.08 8.71 -5.00
CA LEU A 140 -0.01 9.51 -5.56
C LEU A 140 -0.99 9.99 -4.49
N VAL A 141 -1.46 9.06 -3.64
CA VAL A 141 -2.39 9.39 -2.56
C VAL A 141 -1.72 10.32 -1.55
N SER A 142 -0.45 10.10 -1.21
CA SER A 142 0.29 11.00 -0.32
C SER A 142 0.34 12.42 -0.85
N ILE A 143 0.58 12.64 -2.14
CA ILE A 143 0.66 13.99 -2.72
C ILE A 143 -0.69 14.71 -2.65
N ILE A 144 -1.77 14.00 -2.98
CA ILE A 144 -3.13 14.55 -2.87
C ILE A 144 -3.43 14.94 -1.42
N VAL A 145 -3.13 14.05 -0.46
CA VAL A 145 -3.42 14.27 0.96
C VAL A 145 -2.55 15.38 1.54
N GLU A 146 -1.28 15.47 1.15
CA GLU A 146 -0.36 16.54 1.55
C GLU A 146 -0.90 17.92 1.14
N GLU A 147 -1.39 18.05 -0.10
CA GLU A 147 -1.93 19.31 -0.60
C GLU A 147 -3.21 19.68 0.16
N ILE A 148 -4.13 18.71 0.34
CA ILE A 148 -5.34 18.90 1.17
C ILE A 148 -4.96 19.33 2.59
N ARG A 149 -3.94 18.72 3.20
CA ARG A 149 -3.47 19.08 4.55
C ARG A 149 -2.97 20.52 4.57
N ASN A 150 -2.11 20.89 3.63
CA ASN A 150 -1.52 22.23 3.58
C ASN A 150 -2.58 23.31 3.39
N THR A 151 -3.57 23.06 2.54
CA THR A 151 -4.71 23.96 2.36
C THR A 151 -5.52 24.14 3.64
N ILE A 152 -5.84 23.03 4.34
CA ILE A 152 -6.60 23.07 5.59
C ILE A 152 -5.84 23.84 6.69
N ILE A 153 -4.52 23.61 6.82
CA ILE A 153 -3.69 24.29 7.82
C ILE A 153 -3.56 25.79 7.53
N LYS A 154 -3.46 26.16 6.25
CA LYS A 154 -3.32 27.57 5.84
C LYS A 154 -4.65 28.32 5.75
N TYR A 155 -5.78 27.63 5.94
CA TYR A 155 -7.12 28.19 5.70
C TYR A 155 -7.29 28.75 4.28
N GLU A 156 -6.65 28.12 3.29
CA GLU A 156 -6.78 28.47 1.88
C GLU A 156 -7.91 27.63 1.22
N ASP A 157 -8.35 28.02 0.02
CA ASP A 157 -9.28 27.19 -0.77
C ASP A 157 -8.53 26.01 -1.42
N ILE A 158 -9.19 24.84 -1.51
CA ILE A 158 -8.61 23.65 -2.15
C ILE A 158 -8.63 23.83 -3.67
N ILE A 159 -7.50 24.28 -4.21
CA ILE A 159 -7.27 24.40 -5.65
C ILE A 159 -6.29 23.28 -6.06
N ILE A 160 -6.80 22.22 -6.67
CA ILE A 160 -5.98 21.13 -7.21
C ILE A 160 -5.61 21.47 -8.66
N ASP A 161 -4.36 21.90 -8.89
CA ASP A 161 -3.83 22.04 -10.24
C ASP A 161 -3.24 20.71 -10.73
N PHE A 162 -3.99 19.99 -11.56
CA PHE A 162 -3.55 18.73 -12.16
C PHE A 162 -2.32 18.87 -13.08
N LYS A 163 -1.95 20.10 -13.48
CA LYS A 163 -0.73 20.36 -14.26
C LYS A 163 0.51 20.59 -13.39
N ASP A 164 0.35 20.66 -12.06
CA ASP A 164 1.48 20.81 -11.16
C ASP A 164 2.43 19.60 -11.34
N PRO A 165 3.75 19.85 -11.53
CA PRO A 165 4.77 18.81 -11.57
C PRO A 165 4.65 17.78 -10.45
N LYS A 166 4.14 18.17 -9.27
CA LYS A 166 3.88 17.26 -8.16
C LYS A 166 2.93 16.11 -8.52
N PHE A 167 1.98 16.28 -9.44
CA PHE A 167 1.09 15.20 -9.89
C PHE A 167 1.65 14.43 -11.08
N ILE A 168 2.33 15.12 -11.99
CA ILE A 168 2.88 14.55 -13.22
C ILE A 168 4.10 13.65 -12.94
N VAL A 169 5.00 14.08 -12.04
CA VAL A 169 6.22 13.35 -11.66
C VAL A 169 5.93 11.95 -11.09
N PRO A 170 4.97 11.76 -10.15
CA PRO A 170 4.51 10.43 -9.70
C PRO A 170 4.06 9.49 -10.80
N LEU A 171 3.29 10.00 -11.76
CA LEU A 171 2.78 9.25 -12.91
C LEU A 171 3.92 8.87 -13.86
N LEU A 172 4.89 9.75 -14.05
CA LEU A 172 6.11 9.43 -14.80
C LEU A 172 6.98 8.40 -14.07
N ILE A 173 7.11 8.50 -12.74
CA ILE A 173 7.82 7.50 -11.92
C ILE A 173 7.13 6.14 -12.01
N LEU A 174 5.80 6.07 -11.95
CA LEU A 174 5.04 4.84 -12.18
C LEU A 174 5.43 4.21 -13.52
N PHE A 175 5.37 5.02 -14.58
CA PHE A 175 5.68 4.56 -15.93
C PHE A 175 7.12 4.05 -15.98
N MET A 176 8.09 4.80 -15.47
CA MET A 176 9.49 4.39 -15.39
C MET A 176 9.71 3.11 -14.57
N LEU A 177 9.03 2.92 -13.43
CA LEU A 177 9.17 1.71 -12.61
C LEU A 177 8.70 0.44 -13.34
N ILE A 178 7.64 0.56 -14.15
CA ILE A 178 7.16 -0.52 -15.02
C ILE A 178 8.23 -0.89 -16.07
N PHE A 179 8.96 0.09 -16.61
CA PHE A 179 10.05 -0.17 -17.57
C PHE A 179 11.37 -0.60 -16.91
N LEU A 180 11.69 -0.10 -15.72
CA LEU A 180 12.89 -0.50 -14.96
C LEU A 180 12.84 -1.98 -14.59
N THR A 181 11.67 -2.49 -14.22
CA THR A 181 11.50 -3.94 -13.99
C THR A 181 11.78 -4.78 -15.25
N ASN A 182 11.51 -4.26 -16.46
CA ASN A 182 11.93 -4.92 -17.72
C ASN A 182 13.47 -4.98 -17.87
N TYR A 183 14.17 -3.93 -17.48
CA TYR A 183 15.64 -3.90 -17.52
C TYR A 183 16.25 -4.91 -16.54
N TYR A 184 15.72 -5.00 -15.31
CA TYR A 184 16.18 -5.97 -14.31
C TYR A 184 15.86 -7.43 -14.70
N LYS A 185 14.75 -7.72 -15.40
CA LYS A 185 14.45 -9.07 -15.91
C LYS A 185 15.50 -9.56 -16.90
N LYS A 186 15.97 -8.68 -17.81
CA LYS A 186 17.02 -9.00 -18.79
C LYS A 186 18.36 -9.33 -18.11
N LYS A 187 18.68 -8.65 -17.00
CA LYS A 187 19.94 -8.81 -16.29
C LYS A 187 19.97 -9.98 -15.29
N PHE A 188 18.84 -10.32 -14.66
CA PHE A 188 18.79 -11.29 -13.55
C PHE A 188 18.14 -12.65 -13.84
N LYS A 189 17.68 -12.93 -15.07
CA LYS A 189 17.04 -14.22 -15.46
C LYS A 189 16.05 -14.75 -14.42
N LEU A 190 15.28 -13.86 -13.78
CA LEU A 190 14.21 -14.26 -12.87
C LEU A 190 13.12 -14.92 -13.72
N LYS A 191 13.05 -16.25 -13.65
CA LYS A 191 11.96 -17.06 -14.23
C LYS A 191 10.66 -16.77 -13.50
#